data_AF-A0A7Y2K629-F1
#
_entry.id   AF-A0A7Y2K629-F1
#
_cell.length_a   1.000
_cell.length_b   1.000
_cell.length_c   1.000
_cell.angle_alpha   90.00
_cell.angle_beta   90.00
_cell.angle_gamma   90.00
#
_symmetry.space_group_name_H-M   'P 1'
#
loop_
_entity.id
_entity.type
_entity.pdbx_description
1 polymer ?
#
loop_
_entity_poly.entity_id
_entity_poly.type
_entity_poly.pdbx_seq_one_letter_code
_entity_poly.pdbx_strand_id
1 'polypeptide(L)'
;MKPLILLLLSFLIVFPLFSQNKVDFEFDYAQFGYDSTSNYVEFYYVFNQASLTIVKTDSADYIRGILQISIIDSATGEFVVNKNWLV
;
A
#
# COMPACT_ATOMS: atom_id res chain seq x y z
N MET A 1 -8.78 41.35 -15.19
CA MET A 1 -9.40 40.31 -14.34
C MET A 1 -9.63 38.98 -15.09
N LYS A 2 -10.24 38.99 -16.28
CA LYS A 2 -10.42 37.79 -17.13
C LYS A 2 -9.15 36.95 -17.41
N PRO A 3 -7.97 37.53 -17.72
CA PRO A 3 -6.79 36.70 -18.01
C PRO A 3 -6.22 36.01 -16.77
N LEU A 4 -6.37 36.62 -15.59
CA LEU A 4 -5.92 36.02 -14.32
C LEU A 4 -6.79 34.82 -13.92
N ILE A 5 -8.09 34.90 -14.20
CA ILE A 5 -9.03 33.79 -13.96
C ILE A 5 -8.74 32.62 -14.90
N LEU A 6 -8.41 32.90 -16.18
CA LEU A 6 -8.01 31.86 -17.14
C LEU A 6 -6.69 31.17 -16.75
N LEU A 7 -5.72 31.94 -16.24
CA LEU A 7 -4.45 31.40 -15.74
C LEU A 7 -4.65 30.56 -14.48
N LEU A 8 -5.58 30.95 -13.60
CA LEU A 8 -5.92 30.17 -12.41
C LEU A 8 -6.63 28.86 -12.78
N LEU A 9 -7.51 28.90 -13.78
CA LEU A 9 -8.19 27.70 -14.28
C LEU A 9 -7.22 26.72 -14.97
N SER A 10 -6.19 27.19 -15.66
CA SER A 10 -5.23 26.29 -16.33
C SER A 10 -4.36 25.52 -15.33
N PHE A 11 -4.08 26.08 -14.16
CA PHE A 11 -3.36 25.39 -13.08
C PHE A 11 -4.16 24.21 -12.51
N LEU A 12 -5.49 24.29 -12.45
CA LEU A 12 -6.33 23.24 -11.86
C LEU A 12 -6.37 21.93 -12.67
N ILE A 13 -5.98 21.96 -13.95
CA ILE A 13 -6.09 20.80 -14.87
C ILE A 13 -4.85 19.89 -14.80
N VAL A 14 -3.72 20.35 -14.26
CA VAL A 14 -2.43 19.61 -14.33
C VAL A 14 -2.25 18.61 -13.18
N PHE A 15 -3.07 18.69 -12.12
CA PHE A 15 -2.80 17.97 -10.87
C PHE A 15 -3.05 16.43 -10.84
N PRO A 16 -3.89 15.79 -11.68
CA PRO A 16 -4.09 14.34 -11.55
C PRO A 16 -3.10 13.47 -12.35
N LEU A 17 -2.19 14.06 -13.14
CA LEU A 17 -1.36 13.29 -14.10
C LEU A 17 -0.23 12.46 -13.46
N PHE A 18 0.05 12.65 -12.17
CA PHE A 18 1.13 11.96 -11.45
C PHE A 18 0.63 11.03 -10.33
N SER A 19 -0.65 10.67 -10.33
CA SER A 19 -1.11 9.61 -9.43
C SER A 19 -0.44 8.30 -9.84
N GLN A 20 0.29 7.66 -8.90
CA GLN A 20 0.86 6.35 -9.12
C GLN A 20 -0.27 5.39 -9.53
N ASN A 21 -0.10 4.71 -10.65
CA ASN A 21 -1.02 3.66 -11.08
C ASN A 21 -1.24 2.68 -9.91
N LYS A 22 -2.48 2.21 -9.77
CA LYS A 22 -2.88 1.25 -8.75
C LYS A 22 -1.80 0.18 -8.61
N VAL A 23 -1.19 0.08 -7.42
CA VAL A 23 -0.16 -0.94 -7.16
C VAL A 23 -0.77 -2.29 -7.46
N ASP A 24 -0.15 -3.03 -8.37
CA ASP A 24 -0.63 -4.35 -8.76
C ASP A 24 -0.23 -5.33 -7.65
N PHE A 25 -1.16 -5.44 -6.71
CA PHE A 25 -1.04 -6.14 -5.43
C PHE A 25 -2.25 -7.05 -5.26
N GLU A 26 -2.00 -8.34 -5.06
CA GLU A 26 -3.01 -9.31 -4.67
C GLU A 26 -2.73 -9.80 -3.26
N PHE A 27 -3.80 -10.08 -2.53
CA PHE A 27 -3.76 -10.52 -1.15
C PHE A 27 -4.88 -11.53 -0.90
N ASP A 28 -4.54 -12.62 -0.23
CA ASP A 28 -5.50 -13.60 0.26
C ASP A 28 -5.04 -14.12 1.63
N TYR A 29 -5.90 -14.85 2.33
CA TYR A 29 -5.55 -15.46 3.59
C TYR A 29 -6.29 -16.79 3.79
N ALA A 30 -5.65 -17.67 4.54
CA ALA A 30 -6.28 -18.89 5.04
C ALA A 30 -6.27 -18.87 6.58
N GLN A 31 -7.26 -19.52 7.18
CA GLN A 31 -7.30 -19.74 8.62
C GLN A 31 -7.44 -21.23 8.94
N PHE A 32 -6.79 -21.66 10.01
CA PHE A 32 -6.78 -23.05 10.45
C PHE A 32 -6.99 -23.11 11.96
N GLY A 33 -7.91 -23.95 12.42
CA GLY A 33 -8.11 -24.18 13.85
C GLY A 33 -6.88 -24.82 14.47
N TYR A 34 -6.42 -24.30 15.60
CA TYR A 34 -5.36 -24.92 16.40
C TYR A 34 -5.93 -25.64 17.61
N ASP A 35 -6.77 -24.95 18.39
CA ASP A 35 -7.50 -25.51 19.52
C ASP A 35 -8.89 -24.87 19.67
N SER A 36 -9.58 -25.14 20.79
CA SER A 36 -10.93 -24.60 21.05
C SER A 36 -11.01 -23.08 21.21
N THR A 37 -9.87 -22.41 21.33
CA THR A 37 -9.75 -20.99 21.65
C THR A 37 -8.84 -20.21 20.70
N SER A 38 -8.11 -20.87 19.80
CA SER A 38 -7.11 -20.24 18.95
C SER A 38 -7.01 -20.83 17.56
N ASN A 39 -6.59 -19.98 16.62
CA ASN A 39 -6.44 -20.30 15.20
C ASN A 39 -5.09 -19.78 14.69
N TYR A 40 -4.56 -20.41 13.64
CA TYR A 40 -3.53 -19.84 12.79
C TYR A 40 -4.16 -19.05 11.65
N VAL A 41 -3.51 -17.97 11.25
CA VAL A 41 -3.83 -17.20 10.06
C VAL A 41 -2.59 -17.13 9.19
N GLU A 42 -2.72 -17.51 7.93
CA GLU A 42 -1.66 -17.45 6.93
C GLU A 42 -2.03 -16.43 5.86
N PHE A 43 -1.08 -15.56 5.52
CA PHE A 43 -1.28 -14.47 4.57
C PHE A 43 -0.51 -14.75 3.28
N TYR A 44 -1.21 -14.72 2.15
CA TYR A 44 -0.65 -14.82 0.82
C TYR A 44 -0.68 -13.44 0.17
N TYR A 45 0.42 -13.04 -0.45
CA TYR A 45 0.50 -11.77 -1.14
C TYR A 45 1.42 -11.87 -2.35
N VAL A 46 1.17 -11.01 -3.35
CA VAL A 46 2.09 -10.81 -4.47
C VAL A 46 2.13 -9.35 -4.85
N PHE A 47 3.35 -8.82 -4.99
CA PHE A 47 3.60 -7.54 -5.63
C PHE A 47 4.06 -7.82 -7.06
N ASN A 48 3.38 -7.27 -8.06
CA ASN A 48 3.97 -7.20 -9.39
C ASN A 48 5.10 -6.17 -9.36
N GLN A 49 6.34 -6.64 -9.30
CA GLN A 49 7.52 -5.78 -9.18
C GLN A 49 7.66 -4.79 -10.34
N ALA A 50 7.15 -5.12 -11.53
CA ALA A 50 7.16 -4.22 -12.68
C ALA A 50 6.23 -3.01 -12.50
N SER A 51 5.25 -3.08 -11.59
CA SER A 51 4.37 -1.97 -11.23
C SER A 51 4.96 -1.05 -10.15
N LEU A 52 6.05 -1.47 -9.50
CA LEU A 52 6.65 -0.73 -8.40
C LEU A 52 7.58 0.39 -8.91
N THR A 53 7.60 1.50 -8.18
CA THR A 53 8.45 2.64 -8.52
C THR A 53 9.91 2.30 -8.20
N ILE A 54 10.77 2.45 -9.21
CA ILE A 54 12.21 2.34 -9.04
C ILE A 54 12.71 3.59 -8.31
N VAL A 55 13.35 3.38 -7.16
CA VAL A 55 14.06 4.43 -6.43
C VAL A 55 15.48 4.51 -6.97
N LYS A 56 15.79 5.64 -7.61
CA LYS A 56 17.13 5.95 -8.10
C LYS A 56 17.99 6.48 -6.95
N THR A 57 19.20 5.95 -6.79
CA THR A 57 20.20 6.51 -5.85
C THR A 57 21.57 6.60 -6.50
N ASP A 58 22.49 7.32 -5.85
CA ASP A 58 23.86 7.52 -6.35
C ASP A 58 24.68 6.22 -6.45
N SER A 59 24.29 5.18 -5.70
CA SER A 59 25.03 3.92 -5.62
C SER A 59 24.36 2.78 -6.38
N ALA A 60 23.04 2.66 -6.31
CA ALA A 60 22.28 1.65 -7.03
C ALA A 60 20.78 2.00 -7.10
N ASP A 61 20.13 1.52 -8.15
CA ASP A 61 18.68 1.54 -8.25
C ASP A 61 18.10 0.38 -7.43
N TYR A 62 17.04 0.65 -6.68
CA TYR A 62 16.31 -0.41 -5.99
C TYR A 62 14.80 -0.24 -6.10
N ILE A 63 14.10 -1.35 -6.01
CA ILE A 63 12.65 -1.42 -5.84
C ILE A 63 12.39 -1.74 -4.37
N ARG A 64 11.39 -1.12 -3.75
CA ARG A 64 11.02 -1.38 -2.35
C ARG A 64 9.51 -1.56 -2.24
N GLY A 65 9.08 -2.73 -1.78
CA GLY A 65 7.74 -2.97 -1.27
C GLY A 65 7.73 -2.91 0.26
N ILE A 66 6.61 -2.47 0.84
CA ILE A 66 6.35 -2.63 2.27
C ILE A 66 4.98 -3.29 2.40
N LEU A 67 4.95 -4.50 2.93
CA LEU A 67 3.71 -5.14 3.35
C LEU A 67 3.43 -4.75 4.79
N GLN A 68 2.33 -4.02 5.05
CA GLN A 68 1.86 -3.72 6.38
C GLN A 68 0.64 -4.59 6.69
N ILE A 69 0.69 -5.37 7.78
CA ILE A 69 -0.45 -6.14 8.27
C ILE A 69 -0.82 -5.63 9.65
N SER A 70 -2.09 -5.27 9.80
CA SER A 70 -2.69 -4.86 11.06
C SER A 70 -3.89 -5.74 11.38
N ILE A 71 -3.89 -6.34 12.56
CA ILE A 71 -5.01 -7.11 13.12
C ILE A 71 -5.44 -6.41 14.39
N ILE A 72 -6.71 -6.06 14.48
CA ILE A 72 -7.31 -5.32 15.59
C ILE A 72 -8.35 -6.22 16.25
N ASP A 73 -8.33 -6.27 17.57
CA ASP A 73 -9.42 -6.85 18.34
C ASP A 73 -10.64 -5.92 18.22
N SER A 74 -11.74 -6.42 17.64
CA SER A 74 -12.93 -5.61 17.40
C SER A 74 -13.69 -5.20 18.66
N ALA A 75 -13.46 -5.87 19.80
CA ALA A 75 -14.11 -5.57 21.07
C ALA A 75 -13.34 -4.52 21.88
N THR A 76 -12.00 -4.58 21.89
CA THR A 76 -11.16 -3.64 22.65
C THR A 76 -10.58 -2.50 21.81
N GLY A 77 -10.49 -2.69 20.48
CA GLY A 77 -9.82 -1.77 19.56
C GLY A 77 -8.29 -1.85 19.61
N GLU A 78 -7.72 -2.81 20.35
CA GLU A 78 -6.27 -2.96 20.47
C GLU A 78 -5.66 -3.71 19.29
N PHE A 79 -4.43 -3.35 18.91
CA PHE A 79 -3.68 -4.06 17.88
C PHE A 79 -3.12 -5.38 18.43
N VAL A 80 -3.57 -6.50 17.86
CA VAL A 80 -2.99 -7.83 18.09
C VAL A 80 -1.77 -8.04 17.18
N VAL A 81 -1.82 -7.49 15.97
CA VAL A 81 -0.69 -7.41 15.04
C VAL A 81 -0.64 -6.00 14.46
N ASN A 82 0.55 -5.43 14.39
CA ASN A 82 0.83 -4.18 13.69
C ASN A 82 2.30 -4.22 13.24
N LYS A 83 2.55 -4.79 12.06
CA LYS A 83 3.91 -5.10 11.61
C LYS A 83 4.09 -4.77 10.13
N ASN A 84 5.34 -4.43 9.80
CA ASN A 84 5.79 -4.17 8.45
C ASN A 84 6.82 -5.23 8.05
N TRP A 85 6.71 -5.72 6.83
CA TRP A 85 7.69 -6.60 6.19
C TRP A 85 8.24 -5.90 4.95
N LEU A 86 9.57 -5.93 4.82
CA LEU A 86 10.26 -5.50 3.62
C LEU A 86 10.20 -6.63 2.59
N VAL A 87 9.88 -6.25 1.36
CA VAL A 87 9.66 -7.15 0.22
C VAL A 87 10.29 -6.58 -1.03
#